data_AF-A0A9D6MCV2-F1
#
_entry.id   AF-A0A9D6MCV2-F1
#
_cell.length_a   1.000
_cell.length_b   1.000
_cell.length_c   1.000
_cell.angle_alpha   90.00
_cell.angle_beta   90.00
_cell.angle_gamma   90.00
#
_symmetry.space_group_name_H-M   'P 1'
#
loop_
_entity.id
_entity.type
_entity.pdbx_description
1 polymer ?
#
loop_
_entity_poly.entity_id
_entity_poly.type
_entity_poly.pdbx_seq_one_letter_code
_entity_poly.pdbx_strand_id
1 'polypeptide(L)'
;MTTIFDKLFGRRKPDAPRPWDDTVPSQPAVQPPIPAATPPSQPTVVEYTFKEGAPGSPRLRVGHAQDVGKVRSHNEDVLLAITGSLEGLIATPAFGLFIIADGMGGHSLGERASAVASRTIAREIVARLYQPLLANPDALADADRPPLNEVMRAALEEANRA
;
A
#
# COMPACT_ATOMS: atom_id res chain seq x y z
N MET A 1 -30.46 -3.94 -31.93
CA MET A 1 -30.01 -3.64 -30.55
C MET A 1 -28.58 -3.10 -30.63
N THR A 2 -28.41 -1.80 -30.45
CA THR A 2 -27.10 -1.12 -30.56
C THR A 2 -26.41 -1.19 -29.19
N THR A 3 -25.25 -1.85 -29.13
CA THR A 3 -24.46 -2.01 -27.90
C THR A 3 -23.75 -0.71 -27.52
N ILE A 4 -23.58 -0.47 -26.22
CA ILE A 4 -22.90 0.71 -25.62
C ILE A 4 -21.53 1.01 -26.26
N PHE A 5 -20.83 0.00 -26.76
CA PHE A 5 -19.56 0.14 -27.46
C PHE A 5 -19.63 1.01 -28.73
N ASP A 6 -20.72 0.95 -29.50
CA ASP A 6 -20.89 1.76 -30.72
C ASP A 6 -21.03 3.27 -30.42
N LYS A 7 -21.41 3.64 -29.18
CA LYS A 7 -21.54 5.03 -28.74
C LYS A 7 -20.23 5.65 -28.27
N LEU A 8 -19.29 4.85 -27.75
CA LEU A 8 -18.00 5.37 -27.28
C LEU A 8 -16.96 5.47 -28.40
N PHE A 9 -17.01 4.56 -29.38
CA PHE A 9 -15.99 4.44 -30.42
C PHE A 9 -16.69 4.52 -31.78
N GLY A 10 -16.99 5.74 -32.22
CA GLY A 10 -17.74 5.99 -33.45
C GLY A 10 -17.23 5.14 -34.62
N ARG A 11 -18.15 4.51 -35.35
CA ARG A 11 -17.81 3.66 -36.50
C ARG A 11 -17.13 4.50 -37.58
N ARG A 12 -15.84 4.30 -37.81
CA ARG A 12 -15.16 4.84 -39.01
C ARG A 12 -15.68 4.11 -40.25
N LYS A 13 -16.11 4.88 -41.24
CA LYS A 13 -16.33 4.37 -42.60
C LYS A 13 -14.97 3.95 -43.19
N PRO A 14 -14.88 2.84 -43.92
CA PRO A 14 -13.67 2.50 -44.64
C PRO A 14 -13.48 3.51 -45.79
N ASP A 15 -12.27 4.07 -45.89
CA ASP A 15 -11.89 4.99 -46.95
C ASP A 15 -11.86 4.28 -48.32
N ALA A 16 -12.18 5.02 -49.38
CA ALA A 16 -12.17 4.52 -50.76
C ALA A 16 -10.74 4.10 -51.19
N PRO A 17 -10.62 3.09 -52.07
CA PRO A 17 -9.30 2.62 -52.52
C PRO A 17 -8.63 3.69 -53.39
N ARG A 18 -7.34 3.94 -53.11
CA ARG A 18 -6.49 4.82 -53.94
C ARG A 18 -6.06 4.08 -55.21
N PRO A 19 -5.85 4.80 -56.34
CA PRO A 19 -5.42 4.17 -57.58
C PRO A 19 -3.94 3.78 -57.46
N TRP A 20 -3.62 2.51 -57.67
CA TRP A 20 -2.24 2.02 -57.74
C TRP A 20 -1.79 2.08 -59.21
N ASP A 21 -0.58 2.60 -59.44
CA ASP A 21 0.05 2.66 -60.75
C ASP A 21 0.93 1.39 -60.89
N ASP A 22 0.56 0.49 -61.81
CA ASP A 22 1.03 -0.90 -61.88
C ASP A 22 2.42 -1.09 -62.55
N THR A 23 3.27 -0.08 -62.57
CA THR A 23 4.60 -0.19 -63.20
C THR A 23 5.73 0.18 -62.25
N VAL A 24 6.11 -0.74 -61.37
CA VAL A 24 7.42 -0.73 -60.73
C VAL A 24 8.10 -2.10 -60.96
N PRO A 25 9.24 -2.18 -61.66
CA PRO A 25 9.94 -3.44 -61.87
C PRO A 25 10.44 -3.99 -60.52
N SER A 26 10.06 -5.24 -60.21
CA SER A 26 10.50 -5.94 -59.01
C SER A 26 11.97 -6.34 -59.14
N GLN A 27 12.90 -5.54 -58.60
CA GLN A 27 14.25 -6.04 -58.32
C GLN A 27 14.22 -6.91 -57.06
N PRO A 28 14.88 -8.08 -57.04
CA PRO A 28 15.03 -8.85 -55.81
C PRO A 28 15.92 -8.03 -54.85
N ALA A 29 15.32 -7.55 -53.76
CA ALA A 29 16.05 -6.85 -52.72
C ALA A 29 17.06 -7.81 -52.07
N VAL A 30 18.35 -7.54 -52.25
CA VAL A 30 19.40 -8.19 -51.46
C VAL A 30 19.28 -7.64 -50.04
N GLN A 31 18.73 -8.44 -49.12
CA GLN A 31 18.68 -8.05 -47.71
C GLN A 31 20.09 -8.10 -47.13
N PRO A 32 20.55 -7.05 -46.43
CA PRO A 32 21.79 -7.15 -45.66
C PRO A 32 21.64 -8.23 -44.58
N PRO A 33 22.73 -8.94 -44.21
CA PRO A 33 22.66 -9.96 -43.18
C PRO A 33 22.19 -9.33 -41.86
N ILE A 34 21.13 -9.89 -41.28
CA ILE A 34 20.64 -9.50 -39.96
C ILE A 34 21.76 -9.84 -38.96
N PRO A 35 22.27 -8.89 -38.17
CA PRO A 35 23.24 -9.21 -37.12
C PRO A 35 22.61 -10.23 -36.17
N ALA A 36 23.35 -11.29 -35.87
CA ALA A 36 22.89 -12.34 -34.97
C ALA A 36 22.36 -11.71 -33.67
N ALA A 37 21.09 -11.96 -33.34
CA ALA A 37 20.51 -11.46 -32.12
C ALA A 37 21.33 -12.00 -30.94
N THR A 38 21.89 -11.11 -30.13
CA THR A 38 22.49 -11.50 -28.85
C THR A 38 21.39 -12.25 -28.07
N PRO A 39 21.62 -13.50 -27.64
CA PRO A 39 20.64 -14.21 -26.83
C PRO A 39 20.30 -13.33 -25.62
N PRO A 40 19.02 -13.27 -25.19
CA PRO A 40 18.67 -12.53 -24.00
C PRO A 40 19.58 -13.01 -22.87
N SER A 41 20.29 -12.07 -22.25
CA SER A 41 21.09 -12.34 -21.05
C SER A 41 20.21 -13.16 -20.12
N GLN A 42 20.65 -14.37 -19.77
CA GLN A 42 19.91 -15.24 -18.88
C GLN A 42 19.52 -14.43 -17.64
N PRO A 43 18.26 -14.53 -17.14
CA PRO A 43 17.89 -13.83 -15.93
C PRO A 43 18.88 -14.23 -14.85
N THR A 44 19.57 -13.24 -14.29
CA THR A 44 20.44 -13.43 -13.13
C THR A 44 19.60 -14.11 -12.06
N VAL A 45 19.85 -15.39 -11.80
CA VAL A 45 19.24 -16.09 -10.68
C VAL A 45 19.86 -15.48 -9.44
N VAL A 46 19.15 -14.51 -8.84
CA VAL A 46 19.47 -14.05 -7.51
C VAL A 46 19.12 -15.21 -6.59
N GLU A 47 20.15 -15.89 -6.08
CA GLU A 47 19.99 -16.97 -5.12
C GLU A 47 19.53 -16.35 -3.79
N TYR A 48 18.22 -16.22 -3.61
CA TYR A 48 17.63 -15.83 -2.34
C TYR A 48 17.89 -16.98 -1.36
N THR A 49 18.83 -16.79 -0.44
CA THR A 49 19.02 -17.75 0.65
C THR A 49 17.79 -17.69 1.56
N PHE A 50 16.94 -18.71 1.46
CA PHE A 50 15.76 -18.88 2.29
C PHE A 50 16.21 -19.03 3.75
N LYS A 51 16.04 -18.00 4.57
CA LYS A 51 15.96 -18.23 6.01
C LYS A 51 14.56 -18.76 6.28
N GLU A 52 14.47 -20.09 6.40
CA GLU A 52 13.27 -20.75 6.88
C GLU A 52 12.82 -20.03 8.15
N GLY A 53 11.61 -19.45 8.11
CA GLY A 53 11.04 -18.79 9.27
C GLY A 53 10.97 -19.81 10.40
N ALA A 54 11.64 -19.53 11.51
CA ALA A 54 11.73 -20.48 12.61
C ALA A 54 10.32 -21.02 12.96
N PRO A 55 10.11 -22.34 13.08
CA PRO A 55 8.81 -22.90 13.43
C PRO A 55 8.31 -22.24 14.71
N GLY A 56 7.13 -21.60 14.64
CA GLY A 56 6.54 -20.87 15.77
C GLY A 56 6.81 -19.37 15.80
N SER A 57 6.86 -18.69 14.64
CA SER A 57 6.88 -17.23 14.59
C SER A 57 5.85 -16.63 15.58
N PRO A 58 6.25 -15.74 16.49
CA PRO A 58 5.37 -15.28 17.56
C PRO A 58 4.12 -14.61 16.97
N ARG A 59 2.96 -15.20 17.22
CA ARG A 59 1.67 -14.66 16.80
C ARG A 59 1.15 -13.71 17.88
N LEU A 60 0.79 -12.50 17.47
CA LEU A 60 0.17 -11.53 18.38
C LEU A 60 -1.32 -11.87 18.54
N ARG A 61 -1.72 -12.33 19.73
CA ARG A 61 -3.14 -12.52 20.08
C ARG A 61 -3.62 -11.29 20.83
N VAL A 62 -4.64 -10.62 20.29
CA VAL A 62 -5.18 -9.38 20.86
C VAL A 62 -6.66 -9.58 21.16
N GLY A 63 -7.09 -9.11 22.33
CA GLY A 63 -8.49 -8.93 22.68
C GLY A 63 -8.71 -7.50 23.12
N HIS A 64 -9.85 -6.92 22.76
CA HIS A 64 -10.25 -5.59 23.19
C HIS A 64 -11.75 -5.54 23.41
N ALA A 65 -12.15 -4.69 24.35
CA ALA A 65 -13.55 -4.43 24.69
C ALA A 65 -13.70 -2.96 25.06
N GLN A 66 -14.91 -2.44 24.91
CA GLN A 66 -15.29 -1.11 25.36
C GLN A 66 -16.64 -1.20 26.04
N ASP A 67 -16.88 -0.34 27.03
CA ASP A 67 -18.13 -0.26 27.77
C ASP A 67 -18.40 1.21 28.13
N VAL A 68 -19.67 1.61 28.11
CA VAL A 68 -20.08 2.99 28.46
C VAL A 68 -20.04 3.26 29.97
N GLY A 69 -20.03 2.20 30.78
CA GLY A 69 -20.15 2.26 32.22
C GLY A 69 -21.61 2.37 32.69
N LYS A 70 -21.79 2.71 33.97
CA LYS A 70 -23.10 2.65 34.65
C LYS A 70 -23.92 3.93 34.61
N VAL A 71 -23.26 5.07 34.44
CA VAL A 71 -23.85 6.41 34.69
C VAL A 71 -23.96 7.26 33.43
N ARG A 72 -23.03 7.08 32.48
CA ARG A 72 -23.01 7.86 31.23
C ARG A 72 -24.04 7.32 30.23
N SER A 73 -24.52 8.19 29.35
CA SER A 73 -25.45 7.83 28.27
C SER A 73 -24.74 7.41 26.97
N HIS A 74 -23.47 7.78 26.82
CA HIS A 74 -22.63 7.48 25.66
C HIS A 74 -21.18 7.31 26.10
N ASN A 75 -20.41 6.57 25.30
CA ASN A 75 -18.99 6.35 25.54
C ASN A 75 -18.17 7.44 24.83
N GLU A 76 -17.34 8.16 25.57
CA GLU A 76 -16.41 9.14 25.00
C GLU A 76 -15.02 8.52 24.73
N ASP A 77 -14.82 7.25 25.11
CA ASP A 77 -13.57 6.52 24.87
C ASP A 77 -13.51 5.97 23.45
N VAL A 78 -12.34 6.02 22.83
CA VAL A 78 -12.05 5.34 21.56
C VAL A 78 -10.96 4.31 21.74
N LEU A 79 -11.20 3.13 21.18
CA LEU A 79 -10.24 2.05 21.08
C LEU A 79 -9.95 1.76 19.60
N LEU A 80 -8.68 1.76 19.23
CA LEU A 80 -8.22 1.33 17.92
C LEU A 80 -7.18 0.23 18.09
N ALA A 81 -7.34 -0.86 17.33
CA ALA A 81 -6.42 -1.99 17.29
C ALA A 81 -6.12 -2.34 15.83
N ILE A 82 -4.86 -2.19 15.42
CA ILE A 82 -4.33 -2.65 14.13
C ILE A 82 -3.30 -3.73 14.44
N THR A 83 -3.40 -4.87 13.77
CA THR A 83 -2.38 -5.92 13.83
C THR A 83 -2.02 -6.36 12.43
N GLY A 84 -0.77 -6.77 12.24
CA GLY A 84 -0.29 -7.25 10.96
C GLY A 84 0.83 -8.27 11.16
N SER A 85 0.89 -9.24 10.25
CA SER A 85 1.97 -10.20 10.16
C SER A 85 2.14 -10.56 8.70
N LEU A 86 3.39 -10.66 8.24
CA LEU A 86 3.72 -11.14 6.91
C LEU A 86 4.49 -12.45 7.06
N GLU A 87 3.85 -13.54 6.66
CA GLU A 87 4.44 -14.88 6.62
C GLU A 87 4.83 -15.19 5.17
N GLY A 88 6.00 -15.80 4.95
CA GLY A 88 6.50 -16.10 3.61
C GLY A 88 8.02 -16.09 3.52
N LEU A 89 8.54 -15.82 2.33
CA LEU A 89 9.98 -15.87 2.03
C LEU A 89 10.82 -14.93 2.91
N ILE A 90 10.32 -13.73 3.15
CA ILE A 90 10.89 -12.76 4.09
C ILE A 90 9.81 -12.52 5.14
N ALA A 91 9.89 -13.24 6.25
CA ALA A 91 8.95 -13.08 7.34
C ALA A 91 9.16 -11.72 8.02
N THR A 92 8.11 -10.91 8.12
CA THR A 92 8.12 -9.70 8.94
C THR A 92 7.60 -10.07 10.33
N PRO A 93 8.26 -9.62 11.43
CA PRO A 93 7.74 -9.81 12.77
C PRO A 93 6.28 -9.33 12.87
N ALA A 94 5.45 -10.08 13.60
CA ALA A 94 4.09 -9.63 13.90
C ALA A 94 4.16 -8.27 14.62
N PHE A 95 3.34 -7.32 14.18
CA PHE A 95 3.26 -5.98 14.74
C PHE A 95 1.82 -5.62 15.10
N GLY A 96 1.69 -4.60 15.95
CA GLY A 96 0.40 -3.98 16.18
C GLY A 96 0.52 -2.54 16.67
N LEU A 97 -0.53 -1.78 16.40
CA LEU A 97 -0.77 -0.44 16.91
C LEU A 97 -2.08 -0.45 17.70
N PHE A 98 -1.98 -0.09 18.97
CA PHE A 98 -3.11 -0.03 19.88
C PHE A 98 -3.20 1.38 20.44
N ILE A 99 -4.37 2.00 20.33
CA ILE A 99 -4.63 3.34 20.83
C ILE A 99 -5.88 3.27 21.71
N ILE A 100 -5.78 3.84 22.89
CA ILE A 100 -6.90 4.10 23.79
C ILE A 100 -6.90 5.60 24.05
N ALA A 101 -8.01 6.26 23.74
CA ALA A 101 -8.17 7.69 23.93
C ALA A 101 -9.43 7.94 24.77
N ASP A 102 -9.27 8.60 25.91
CA ASP A 102 -10.36 9.10 26.76
C ASP A 102 -10.79 10.48 26.23
N GLY A 103 -12.04 10.57 25.76
CA GLY A 103 -12.60 11.78 25.22
C GLY A 103 -13.15 12.68 26.32
N MET A 104 -12.54 13.83 26.54
CA MET A 104 -13.08 14.87 27.44
C MET A 104 -13.73 16.00 26.63
N GLY A 105 -15.00 16.32 26.90
CA GLY A 105 -15.65 17.45 26.24
C GLY A 105 -17.13 17.67 26.52
N GLY A 106 -17.85 16.66 27.03
CA GLY A 106 -19.26 16.77 27.37
C GLY A 106 -20.20 16.64 26.16
N HIS A 107 -21.31 15.93 26.38
CA HIS A 107 -22.42 15.61 25.46
C HIS A 107 -22.07 14.91 24.13
N SER A 108 -21.08 15.40 23.38
CA SER A 108 -20.64 14.84 22.09
C SER A 108 -19.25 15.32 21.65
N LEU A 109 -18.65 16.29 22.36
CA LEU A 109 -17.32 16.80 22.02
C LEU A 109 -16.21 15.84 22.45
N GLY A 110 -16.40 15.09 23.54
CA GLY A 110 -15.47 14.08 24.00
C GLY A 110 -15.31 12.95 22.98
N GLU A 111 -16.42 12.36 22.53
CA GLU A 111 -16.45 11.32 21.49
C GLU A 111 -15.71 11.77 20.21
N ARG A 112 -15.98 12.99 19.74
CA ARG A 112 -15.33 13.50 18.53
C ARG A 112 -13.84 13.73 18.76
N ALA A 113 -13.44 14.24 19.91
CA ALA A 113 -12.04 14.50 20.24
C ALA A 113 -11.22 13.20 20.28
N SER A 114 -11.68 12.18 21.00
CA SER A 114 -11.00 10.89 21.09
C SER A 114 -10.94 10.16 19.74
N ALA A 115 -11.98 10.29 18.90
CA ALA A 115 -12.01 9.75 17.55
C ALA A 115 -11.00 10.43 16.62
N VAL A 116 -10.96 11.76 16.62
CA VAL A 116 -10.00 12.55 15.81
C VAL A 116 -8.57 12.25 16.25
N ALA A 117 -8.30 12.25 17.56
CA ALA A 117 -6.98 11.96 18.10
C ALA A 117 -6.50 10.56 17.68
N SER A 118 -7.31 9.53 17.92
CA SER A 118 -6.94 8.14 17.60
C SER A 118 -6.70 7.93 16.11
N ARG A 119 -7.57 8.48 15.26
CA ARG A 119 -7.44 8.35 13.79
C ARG A 119 -6.22 9.08 13.25
N THR A 120 -5.95 10.28 13.76
CA THR A 120 -4.79 11.06 13.31
C THR A 120 -3.48 10.43 13.75
N ILE A 121 -3.37 9.98 15.01
CA ILE A 121 -2.19 9.26 15.50
C ILE A 121 -1.96 8.00 14.66
N ALA A 122 -3.01 7.21 14.42
CA ALA A 122 -2.90 5.99 13.63
C ALA A 122 -2.41 6.26 12.20
N ARG A 123 -2.96 7.30 11.54
CA ARG A 123 -2.53 7.70 10.19
C ARG A 123 -1.05 8.03 10.15
N GLU A 124 -0.57 8.87 11.07
CA GLU A 124 0.83 9.30 11.10
C GLU A 124 1.79 8.14 11.40
N ILE A 125 1.45 7.27 12.35
CA ILE A 125 2.27 6.09 12.66
C ILE A 125 2.29 5.12 11.47
N VAL A 126 1.14 4.82 10.86
CA VAL A 126 1.10 3.92 9.69
C VAL A 126 1.94 4.47 8.54
N ALA A 127 1.81 5.76 8.22
CA ALA A 127 2.54 6.38 7.11
C ALA A 127 4.06 6.47 7.36
N ARG A 128 4.48 6.79 8.59
CA ARG A 128 5.89 7.09 8.90
C ARG A 128 6.66 5.89 9.45
N LEU A 129 5.98 4.89 9.99
CA LEU A 129 6.60 3.70 10.58
C LEU A 129 6.29 2.44 9.78
N TYR A 130 5.01 2.07 9.64
CA TYR A 130 4.67 0.78 9.05
C TYR A 130 4.79 0.74 7.53
N GLN A 131 4.44 1.82 6.82
CA GLN A 131 4.56 1.86 5.37
C GLN A 131 6.03 1.70 4.90
N PRO A 132 7.03 2.40 5.47
CA PRO A 132 8.44 2.15 5.14
C PRO A 132 8.87 0.72 5.42
N LEU A 133 8.36 0.10 6.50
CA LEU A 133 8.68 -1.28 6.85
C LEU A 133 8.10 -2.32 5.90
N LEU A 134 6.91 -2.05 5.37
CA LEU A 134 6.31 -2.88 4.34
C LEU A 134 7.01 -2.69 2.99
N ALA A 135 7.53 -1.50 2.71
CA ALA A 135 8.28 -1.22 1.48
C ALA A 135 9.70 -1.82 1.52
N ASN A 136 10.37 -1.74 2.67
CA ASN A 136 11.70 -2.27 2.89
C ASN A 136 11.77 -2.90 4.31
N PRO A 137 11.87 -4.23 4.43
CA PRO A 137 11.98 -4.91 5.72
C PRO A 137 13.18 -4.46 6.56
N ASP A 138 14.26 -4.00 5.92
CA ASP A 138 15.47 -3.50 6.57
C ASP A 138 15.36 -2.03 6.99
N ALA A 139 14.23 -1.36 6.75
CA ALA A 139 14.02 0.04 7.14
C ALA A 139 14.06 0.28 8.67
N LEU A 140 14.01 -0.77 9.50
CA LEU A 140 14.31 -0.64 10.93
C LEU A 140 15.79 -0.35 11.22
N ALA A 141 16.68 -0.84 10.36
CA ALA A 141 18.13 -0.69 10.50
C ALA A 141 18.67 0.57 9.80
N ASP A 142 17.81 1.29 9.08
CA ASP A 142 18.16 2.54 8.41
C ASP A 142 18.49 3.64 9.45
N ALA A 143 19.71 4.18 9.35
CA ALA A 143 20.19 5.22 10.25
C ALA A 143 19.52 6.58 10.01
N ASP A 144 18.98 6.80 8.81
CA ASP A 144 18.29 8.04 8.45
C ASP A 144 16.81 8.03 8.89
N ARG A 145 16.35 6.92 9.48
CA ARG A 145 14.99 6.81 9.99
C ARG A 145 14.79 7.73 11.19
N PRO A 146 13.69 8.51 11.25
CA PRO A 146 13.35 9.22 12.47
C PRO A 146 13.17 8.23 13.63
N PRO A 147 13.69 8.55 14.81
CA PRO A 147 13.55 7.69 15.98
C PRO A 147 12.07 7.60 16.37
N LEU A 148 11.68 6.47 16.96
CA LEU A 148 10.26 6.19 17.25
C LEU A 148 9.60 7.30 18.08
N ASN A 149 10.32 7.84 19.07
CA ASN A 149 9.82 8.93 19.91
C ASN A 149 9.50 10.20 19.10
N GLU A 150 10.26 10.50 18.03
CA GLU A 150 9.99 11.62 17.15
C GLU A 150 8.76 11.38 16.28
N VAL A 151 8.61 10.17 15.73
CA VAL A 151 7.39 9.78 15.01
C VAL A 151 6.16 9.89 15.91
N MET A 152 6.26 9.40 17.15
CA MET A 152 5.18 9.50 18.15
C MET A 152 4.86 10.94 18.50
N ARG A 153 5.87 11.79 18.72
CA ARG A 153 5.69 13.22 19.01
C ARG A 153 5.00 13.92 17.84
N ALA A 154 5.46 13.72 16.61
CA ALA A 154 4.86 14.31 15.42
C ALA A 154 3.39 13.86 15.23
N ALA A 155 3.10 12.59 15.50
CA ALA A 155 1.74 12.05 15.45
C ALA A 155 0.82 12.72 16.48
N LEU A 156 1.31 12.95 17.70
CA LEU A 156 0.57 13.65 18.76
C LEU A 156 0.36 15.14 18.43
N GLU A 157 1.38 15.81 17.93
CA GLU A 157 1.30 17.21 17.51
C GLU A 157 0.30 17.40 16.35
N GLU A 158 0.27 16.47 15.40
CA GLU A 158 -0.71 16.49 14.32
C GLU A 158 -2.13 16.22 14.84
N ALA A 159 -2.29 15.31 15.80
CA ALA A 159 -3.57 15.07 16.45
C ALA A 159 -4.11 16.30 17.19
N ASN A 160 -3.23 17.09 17.80
CA ASN A 160 -3.60 18.35 18.46
C ASN A 160 -3.99 19.46 17.47
N ARG A 161 -3.59 19.37 16.19
CA ARG A 161 -3.94 20.34 15.15
C ARG A 161 -5.24 20.02 14.41
N ALA A 162 -5.70 18.77 14.50
CA ALA A 162 -6.85 18.25 13.78
C ALA A 162 -8.19 18.60 14.47
#